data_AF-A0A520Z3N5-F1
#
_entry.id   AF-A0A520Z3N5-F1
#
_cell.length_a   1.000
_cell.length_b   1.000
_cell.length_c   1.000
_cell.angle_alpha   90.00
_cell.angle_beta   90.00
_cell.angle_gamma   90.00
#
_symmetry.space_group_name_H-M   'P 1'
#
loop_
_entity.id
_entity.type
_entity.pdbx_description
1 polymer ?
#
loop_
_entity_poly.entity_id
_entity_poly.type
_entity_poly.pdbx_seq_one_letter_code
_entity_poly.pdbx_strand_id
1 'polypeptide(L)'
;MEYGFSNILQLLGALGLFLFGMKVMSDALLRLAGNKMRTILATMTSNRVLGISTGFLITSVIQSSSATTLMVVSFSNASLLTLTEAISVIMGANIGTTITAWLITILGFKVSMSAIALPLVGLGFGLTFGKKEHLKNWGEFIIGFAILFIGIQFLKEAMPDINENPGILEFLKRYT
;
A
#
# COMPACT_ATOMS: atom_id res chain seq x y z
N MET A 1 0.64 -7.00 -32.34
CA MET A 1 2.08 -7.28 -32.15
C MET A 1 2.23 -8.49 -31.25
N GLU A 2 3.09 -9.46 -31.59
CA GLU A 2 3.38 -10.58 -30.69
C GLU A 2 3.98 -10.05 -29.39
N TYR A 3 3.36 -10.38 -28.27
CA TYR A 3 3.84 -10.00 -26.95
C TYR A 3 5.11 -10.81 -26.66
N GLY A 4 6.26 -10.22 -26.98
CA GLY A 4 7.55 -10.90 -26.93
C GLY A 4 8.03 -11.19 -25.50
N PHE A 5 9.07 -12.04 -25.41
CA PHE A 5 9.75 -12.35 -24.14
C PHE A 5 10.22 -11.11 -23.37
N SER A 6 10.62 -10.05 -24.07
CA SER A 6 10.99 -8.75 -23.48
C SER A 6 9.84 -8.08 -22.73
N ASN A 7 8.61 -8.18 -23.24
CA ASN A 7 7.44 -7.53 -22.64
C ASN A 7 7.02 -8.25 -21.36
N ILE A 8 7.17 -9.58 -21.33
CA ILE A 8 6.96 -10.39 -20.12
C ILE A 8 8.00 -10.01 -19.05
N LEU A 9 9.28 -9.89 -19.43
CA LEU A 9 10.34 -9.43 -18.53
C LEU A 9 10.08 -8.01 -17.99
N GLN A 10 9.63 -7.09 -18.85
CA GLN A 10 9.27 -5.73 -18.44
C GLN A 10 8.08 -5.73 -17.47
N LEU A 11 7.06 -6.55 -17.73
CA LEU A 11 5.89 -6.67 -16.85
C LEU A 11 6.25 -7.26 -15.48
N LEU A 12 7.10 -8.29 -15.46
CA LEU A 12 7.64 -8.87 -14.21
C LEU A 12 8.53 -7.87 -13.46
N GLY A 13 9.37 -7.11 -14.18
CA GLY A 13 10.22 -6.07 -13.60
C GLY A 13 9.41 -4.92 -13.00
N ALA A 14 8.37 -4.45 -13.72
CA ALA A 14 7.46 -3.41 -13.25
C ALA A 14 6.66 -3.86 -12.02
N LEU A 15 6.19 -5.13 -12.02
CA LEU A 15 5.58 -5.75 -10.84
C LEU A 15 6.57 -5.79 -9.68
N GLY A 16 7.82 -6.22 -9.91
CA GLY A 16 8.86 -6.24 -8.88
C GLY A 16 9.12 -4.86 -8.27
N LEU A 17 9.21 -3.82 -9.10
CA LEU A 17 9.40 -2.44 -8.65
C LEU A 17 8.20 -1.94 -7.82
N PHE A 18 6.98 -2.22 -8.29
CA PHE A 18 5.74 -1.90 -7.57
C PHE A 18 5.69 -2.57 -6.19
N LEU A 19 5.94 -3.88 -6.13
CA LEU A 19 5.98 -4.65 -4.88
C LEU A 19 7.07 -4.15 -3.93
N PHE A 20 8.24 -3.78 -4.45
CA PHE A 20 9.34 -3.21 -3.67
C PHE A 20 8.97 -1.86 -3.05
N GLY A 21 8.38 -0.95 -3.85
CA GLY A 21 7.90 0.35 -3.36
C GLY A 21 6.88 0.18 -2.23
N MET A 22 5.92 -0.74 -2.41
CA MET A 22 4.94 -1.08 -1.36
C MET A 22 5.59 -1.63 -0.09
N LYS A 23 6.61 -2.50 -0.20
CA LYS A 23 7.33 -3.04 0.95
C LYS A 23 8.03 -1.93 1.75
N VAL A 24 8.82 -1.10 1.07
CA VAL A 24 9.56 0.01 1.71
C VAL A 24 8.60 0.99 2.39
N MET A 25 7.51 1.33 1.71
CA MET A 25 6.45 2.19 2.25
C MET A 25 5.83 1.58 3.52
N SER A 26 5.49 0.28 3.48
CA SER A 26 4.88 -0.43 4.61
C SER A 26 5.81 -0.48 5.82
N ASP A 27 7.08 -0.83 5.60
CA ASP A 27 8.09 -0.91 6.66
C ASP A 27 8.33 0.47 7.30
N ALA A 28 8.41 1.53 6.49
CA ALA A 28 8.56 2.90 6.96
C ALA A 28 7.36 3.36 7.80
N LEU A 29 6.14 3.04 7.38
CA LEU A 29 4.92 3.37 8.13
C LEU A 29 4.86 2.64 9.48
N LEU A 30 5.29 1.38 9.53
CA LEU A 30 5.40 0.64 10.79
C LEU A 30 6.39 1.31 11.75
N ARG A 31 7.54 1.79 11.25
CA ARG A 31 8.53 2.54 12.05
C ARG A 31 7.99 3.91 12.49
N LEU A 32 7.27 4.61 11.62
CA LEU A 32 6.61 5.88 11.93
C LEU A 32 5.49 5.70 12.98
N ALA A 33 4.83 4.55 12.99
CA ALA A 33 3.80 4.22 13.97
C ALA A 33 4.38 4.05 15.38
N GLY A 34 5.58 3.49 15.54
CA GLY A 34 6.42 3.53 16.76
C GLY A 34 5.67 3.58 18.11
N ASN A 35 5.99 4.56 18.95
CA ASN A 35 5.41 4.75 20.30
C ASN A 35 3.90 5.06 20.32
N LYS A 36 3.29 5.43 19.18
CA LYS A 36 1.82 5.57 19.09
C LYS A 36 1.13 4.21 19.20
N MET A 37 1.86 3.09 19.09
CA MET A 37 1.28 1.77 19.27
C MET A 37 0.66 1.56 20.63
N ARG A 38 1.22 2.15 21.69
CA ARG A 38 0.67 2.10 23.04
C ARG A 38 -0.65 2.85 23.15
N THR A 39 -0.80 3.97 22.44
CA THR A 39 -2.04 4.75 22.35
C THR A 39 -3.07 4.04 21.49
N ILE A 40 -2.65 3.47 20.36
CA ILE A 40 -3.51 2.68 19.46
C ILE A 40 -4.09 1.49 20.23
N LEU A 41 -3.25 0.74 20.96
CA LEU A 41 -3.67 -0.33 21.87
C LEU A 41 -4.65 0.16 22.94
N ALA A 42 -4.43 1.35 23.52
CA ALA A 42 -5.35 1.94 24.50
C ALA A 42 -6.71 2.34 23.91
N THR A 43 -6.77 2.78 22.64
CA THR A 43 -8.03 3.06 21.93
C THR A 43 -8.74 1.79 21.42
N MET A 44 -8.02 0.68 21.21
CA MET A 44 -8.58 -0.57 20.70
C MET A 44 -9.49 -1.31 21.70
N THR A 45 -9.29 -1.11 23.00
CA THR A 45 -9.86 -1.99 24.05
C THR A 45 -11.18 -1.49 24.65
N SER A 46 -11.68 -0.32 24.24
CA SER A 46 -12.84 0.30 24.93
C SER A 46 -14.21 -0.05 24.35
N ASN A 47 -14.35 -0.32 23.05
CA ASN A 47 -15.62 -0.69 22.39
C ASN A 47 -15.39 -1.31 20.99
N ARG A 48 -16.26 -2.23 20.54
CA ARG A 48 -16.23 -2.85 19.19
C ARG A 48 -16.18 -1.81 18.05
N VAL A 49 -16.91 -0.70 18.18
CA VAL A 49 -16.94 0.37 17.15
C VAL A 49 -15.58 1.08 17.06
N LEU A 50 -14.91 1.29 18.20
CA LEU A 50 -13.57 1.86 18.25
C LEU A 50 -12.54 0.88 17.68
N GLY A 51 -12.68 -0.42 17.93
CA GLY A 51 -11.85 -1.45 17.32
C GLY A 51 -11.93 -1.43 15.79
N ILE A 52 -13.14 -1.37 15.23
CA ILE A 52 -13.36 -1.23 13.77
C ILE A 52 -12.74 0.06 13.25
N SER A 53 -13.01 1.20 13.89
CA SER A 53 -12.47 2.50 13.47
C SER A 53 -10.93 2.52 13.51
N THR A 54 -10.35 1.87 14.51
CA THR A 54 -8.90 1.78 14.67
C THR A 54 -8.28 0.90 13.59
N GLY A 55 -8.85 -0.28 13.32
CA GLY A 55 -8.40 -1.14 12.22
C GLY A 55 -8.51 -0.46 10.85
N PHE A 56 -9.61 0.26 10.65
CA PHE A 56 -9.82 1.07 9.45
C PHE A 56 -8.73 2.13 9.30
N LEU A 57 -8.48 2.95 10.32
CA LEU A 57 -7.46 4.00 10.26
C LEU A 57 -6.05 3.44 10.05
N ILE A 58 -5.69 2.38 10.79
CA ILE A 58 -4.39 1.74 10.66
C ILE A 58 -4.18 1.23 9.24
N THR A 59 -5.13 0.45 8.69
CA THR A 59 -4.97 -0.07 7.32
C THR A 59 -5.08 1.01 6.27
N SER A 60 -5.86 2.06 6.49
CA SER A 60 -5.93 3.18 5.54
C SER A 60 -4.62 3.96 5.47
N VAL A 61 -3.92 4.08 6.60
CA VAL A 61 -2.61 4.73 6.67
C VAL A 61 -1.53 3.78 6.15
N ILE A 62 -1.46 2.56 6.67
CA ILE A 62 -0.42 1.56 6.35
C ILE A 62 -0.59 1.02 4.91
N GLN A 63 -1.82 1.02 4.38
CA GLN A 63 -2.23 0.44 3.10
C GLN A 63 -1.88 -1.05 2.89
N SER A 64 -1.43 -1.75 3.94
CA SER A 64 -1.11 -3.17 3.91
C SER A 64 -1.98 -3.91 4.93
N SER A 65 -3.01 -4.59 4.42
CA SER A 65 -3.88 -5.45 5.23
C SER A 65 -3.11 -6.61 5.87
N SER A 66 -2.06 -7.10 5.21
CA SER A 66 -1.17 -8.13 5.75
C SER A 66 -0.36 -7.63 6.94
N ALA A 67 0.19 -6.41 6.86
CA ALA A 67 0.92 -5.81 7.99
C ALA A 67 0.00 -5.58 9.19
N THR A 68 -1.23 -5.08 8.96
CA THR A 68 -2.23 -4.90 10.03
C THR A 68 -2.61 -6.23 10.68
N THR A 69 -2.78 -7.29 9.88
CA THR A 69 -3.14 -8.62 10.41
C THR A 69 -2.02 -9.20 11.28
N LEU A 70 -0.77 -9.14 10.81
CA LEU A 70 0.39 -9.60 11.59
C LEU A 70 0.54 -8.84 12.92
N MET A 71 0.27 -7.54 12.91
CA MET A 71 0.27 -6.70 14.10
C MET A 71 -0.81 -7.15 15.09
N VAL A 72 -2.04 -7.35 14.64
CA VAL A 72 -3.15 -7.82 15.49
C VAL A 72 -2.86 -9.20 16.07
N VAL A 73 -2.33 -10.13 15.28
CA VAL A 73 -1.91 -11.46 15.74
C VAL A 73 -0.80 -11.34 16.80
N SER A 74 0.19 -10.48 16.58
CA SER A 74 1.28 -10.25 17.53
C SER A 74 0.78 -9.69 18.87
N PHE A 75 -0.19 -8.78 18.83
CA PHE A 75 -0.80 -8.21 20.03
C PHE A 75 -1.73 -9.18 20.77
N SER A 76 -2.45 -10.04 20.03
CA SER A 76 -3.20 -11.14 20.63
C SER A 76 -2.26 -12.13 21.34
N ASN A 77 -1.13 -12.48 20.72
CA ASN A 77 -0.15 -13.38 21.34
C ASN A 77 0.50 -12.77 22.58
N ALA A 78 0.72 -11.45 22.58
CA ALA A 78 1.23 -10.72 23.73
C ALA A 78 0.17 -10.47 24.84
N SER A 79 -1.04 -11.01 24.70
CA SER A 79 -2.19 -10.76 25.59
C SER A 79 -2.56 -9.27 25.73
N LEU A 80 -2.19 -8.46 24.75
CA LEU A 80 -2.50 -7.03 24.69
C LEU A 80 -3.88 -6.76 24.06
N LEU A 81 -4.41 -7.74 23.31
CA LEU A 81 -5.74 -7.76 22.74
C LEU A 81 -6.40 -9.11 23.00
N THR A 82 -7.68 -9.09 23.34
CA THR A 82 -8.52 -10.29 23.33
C THR A 82 -8.87 -10.68 21.89
N LEU A 83 -9.27 -11.94 21.69
CA LEU A 83 -9.74 -12.42 20.39
C LEU A 83 -10.91 -11.58 19.85
N THR A 84 -11.82 -11.17 20.74
CA THR A 84 -12.98 -10.34 20.39
C THR A 84 -12.57 -8.97 19.88
N GLU A 85 -11.57 -8.34 20.51
CA GLU A 85 -11.03 -7.05 20.07
C GLU A 85 -10.26 -7.21 18.75
N ALA A 86 -9.45 -8.26 18.61
CA ALA A 86 -8.73 -8.58 17.38
C ALA A 86 -9.68 -8.72 16.17
N ILE A 87 -10.82 -9.41 16.33
CA ILE A 87 -11.84 -9.54 15.28
C ILE A 87 -12.36 -8.16 14.84
N SER A 88 -12.67 -7.28 15.80
CA SER A 88 -13.19 -5.94 15.49
C SER A 88 -12.17 -5.10 14.70
N VAL A 89 -10.88 -5.20 15.05
CA VAL A 89 -9.80 -4.53 14.33
C VAL A 89 -9.61 -5.09 12.93
N ILE A 90 -9.65 -6.42 12.76
CA ILE A 90 -9.53 -7.05 11.44
C ILE A 90 -10.70 -6.65 10.53
N MET A 91 -11.92 -6.59 11.06
CA MET A 91 -13.08 -6.10 10.29
C MET A 91 -12.85 -4.66 9.82
N GLY A 92 -12.37 -3.78 10.71
CA GLY A 92 -11.96 -2.43 10.35
C GLY A 92 -10.88 -2.38 9.27
N ALA A 93 -9.84 -3.21 9.41
CA ALA A 93 -8.73 -3.28 8.47
C ALA A 93 -9.18 -3.65 7.05
N ASN A 94 -10.12 -4.58 6.93
CA ASN A 94 -10.69 -4.96 5.64
C ASN A 94 -11.45 -3.80 4.99
N ILE A 95 -12.23 -3.04 5.76
CA ILE A 95 -12.89 -1.82 5.28
C ILE A 95 -11.85 -0.78 4.86
N GLY A 96 -10.79 -0.57 5.65
CA GLY A 96 -9.73 0.39 5.34
C GLY A 96 -8.99 0.11 4.04
N THR A 97 -8.88 -1.16 3.63
CA THR A 97 -8.26 -1.55 2.35
C THR A 97 -9.00 -0.96 1.14
N THR A 98 -10.31 -0.68 1.29
CA THR A 98 -11.10 -0.07 0.21
C THR A 98 -10.74 1.40 -0.05
N ILE A 99 -10.13 2.10 0.93
CA ILE A 99 -9.71 3.50 0.75
C ILE A 99 -8.74 3.63 -0.40
N THR A 100 -7.86 2.65 -0.64
CA THR A 100 -6.91 2.73 -1.77
C THR A 100 -7.66 2.89 -3.09
N ALA A 101 -8.72 2.11 -3.34
CA ALA A 101 -9.52 2.23 -4.56
C ALA A 101 -10.26 3.57 -4.66
N TRP A 102 -10.79 4.07 -3.54
CA TRP A 102 -11.43 5.39 -3.48
C TRP A 102 -10.45 6.53 -3.71
N LEU A 103 -9.26 6.44 -3.13
CA LEU A 103 -8.19 7.43 -3.25
C LEU A 103 -7.71 7.51 -4.71
N ILE A 104 -7.57 6.36 -5.36
CA ILE A 104 -7.31 6.22 -6.80
C ILE A 104 -8.43 6.87 -7.65
N THR A 105 -9.69 6.62 -7.30
CA THR A 105 -10.85 7.09 -8.07
C THR A 105 -11.12 8.58 -7.90
N ILE A 106 -11.08 9.09 -6.66
CA ILE A 106 -11.38 10.48 -6.29
C ILE A 106 -10.23 11.40 -6.68
N LEU A 107 -8.99 11.06 -6.32
CA LEU A 107 -7.86 11.91 -6.67
C LEU A 107 -7.65 11.96 -8.17
N GLY A 108 -8.12 10.92 -8.88
CA GLY A 108 -7.98 10.80 -10.32
C GLY A 108 -6.49 10.80 -10.66
N PHE A 109 -5.98 9.69 -11.16
CA PHE A 109 -4.68 9.64 -11.83
C PHE A 109 -4.60 10.49 -13.13
N LYS A 110 -5.24 11.67 -13.16
CA LYS A 110 -5.11 12.71 -14.19
C LYS A 110 -3.89 13.59 -13.98
N VAL A 111 -3.35 13.67 -12.76
CA VAL A 111 -1.96 14.08 -12.58
C VAL A 111 -1.13 12.84 -12.86
N SER A 112 -0.22 12.90 -13.84
CA SER A 112 0.78 11.86 -14.04
C SER A 112 1.60 11.77 -12.76
N MET A 113 1.20 10.91 -11.82
CA MET A 113 1.92 10.71 -10.55
C MET A 113 3.39 10.40 -10.83
N SER A 114 3.66 9.76 -11.96
CA SER A 114 4.91 9.69 -12.70
C SER A 114 5.78 10.96 -12.71
N ALA A 115 5.20 12.10 -13.09
CA ALA A 115 5.90 13.38 -13.19
C ALA A 115 6.28 13.96 -11.82
N ILE A 116 5.53 13.61 -10.76
CA ILE A 116 5.78 14.06 -9.39
C ILE A 116 6.63 13.01 -8.63
N ALA A 117 6.63 11.75 -9.07
CA ALA A 117 7.35 10.66 -8.42
C ALA A 117 8.86 10.91 -8.38
N LEU A 118 9.47 11.35 -9.48
CA LEU A 118 10.90 11.69 -9.52
C LEU A 118 11.28 12.81 -8.51
N PRO A 119 10.58 13.96 -8.49
CA PRO A 119 10.75 14.96 -7.43
C PRO A 119 10.55 14.41 -6.01
N LEU A 120 9.56 13.54 -5.80
CA LEU A 120 9.31 12.90 -4.50
C LEU A 120 10.46 11.98 -4.08
N VAL A 121 11.06 11.21 -5.01
CA VAL A 121 12.27 10.42 -4.72
C VAL A 121 13.40 11.35 -4.27
N GLY A 122 13.62 12.46 -4.96
CA GLY A 122 14.67 13.44 -4.59
C GLY A 122 14.44 14.04 -3.21
N LEU A 123 13.20 14.47 -2.91
CA LEU A 123 12.84 15.01 -1.59
C LEU A 123 12.93 13.95 -0.49
N GLY A 124 12.40 12.75 -0.73
CA GLY A 124 12.45 11.64 0.21
C GLY A 124 13.88 11.20 0.51
N PHE A 125 14.74 11.17 -0.51
CA PHE A 125 16.18 10.92 -0.36
C PHE A 125 16.90 12.04 0.39
N GLY A 126 16.50 13.30 0.21
CA GLY A 126 17.01 14.40 1.04
C GLY A 126 16.66 14.22 2.52
N LEU A 127 15.45 13.75 2.82
CA LEU A 127 14.97 13.54 4.18
C LEU A 127 15.64 12.35 4.90
N THR A 128 16.14 11.35 4.18
CA THR A 128 16.87 10.21 4.79
C THR A 128 18.22 10.61 5.39
N PHE A 129 18.80 11.75 4.99
CA PHE A 129 19.98 12.33 5.66
C PHE A 129 19.64 13.13 6.92
N GLY A 130 18.37 13.21 7.30
CA GLY A 130 17.93 13.89 8.52
C GLY A 130 18.57 13.29 9.78
N LYS A 131 18.99 14.16 10.70
CA LYS A 131 19.59 13.73 11.99
C LYS A 131 18.60 13.00 12.91
N LYS A 132 17.29 13.23 12.75
CA LYS A 132 16.23 12.62 13.59
C LYS A 132 15.65 11.39 12.90
N GLU A 133 15.46 10.32 13.66
CA GLU A 133 14.92 9.05 13.15
C GLU A 133 13.56 9.19 12.47
N HIS A 134 12.67 10.04 13.02
CA HIS A 134 11.38 10.31 12.39
C HIS A 134 11.49 10.95 11.00
N LEU A 135 12.49 11.81 10.75
CA LEU A 135 12.68 12.39 9.42
C LEU A 135 13.15 11.33 8.42
N LYS A 136 14.02 10.41 8.86
CA LYS A 136 14.48 9.31 8.01
C LYS A 136 13.34 8.40 7.59
N ASN A 137 12.51 8.00 8.56
CA ASN A 137 11.35 7.14 8.30
C ASN A 137 10.32 7.83 7.39
N TRP A 138 10.13 9.16 7.50
CA TRP A 138 9.33 9.92 6.54
C TRP A 138 9.95 9.96 5.15
N GLY A 139 11.27 10.09 5.05
CA GLY A 139 12.01 9.99 3.79
C GLY A 139 11.82 8.63 3.11
N GLU A 140 11.99 7.53 3.86
CA GLU A 140 11.76 6.16 3.37
C GLU A 140 10.31 5.95 2.92
N PHE A 141 9.33 6.47 3.67
CA PHE A 141 7.91 6.41 3.28
C PHE A 141 7.67 7.13 1.94
N ILE A 142 8.20 8.34 1.77
CA ILE A 142 8.04 9.13 0.54
C ILE A 142 8.72 8.43 -0.65
N ILE A 143 9.90 7.86 -0.45
CA ILE A 143 10.60 7.08 -1.50
C ILE A 143 9.78 5.84 -1.89
N GLY A 144 9.33 5.06 -0.90
CA GLY A 144 8.52 3.86 -1.15
C GLY A 144 7.24 4.18 -1.90
N PHE A 145 6.57 5.27 -1.51
CA PHE A 145 5.41 5.82 -2.23
C PHE A 145 5.79 6.17 -3.67
N ALA A 146 6.83 6.97 -3.90
CA ALA A 146 7.21 7.38 -5.26
C ALA A 146 7.57 6.18 -6.17
N ILE A 147 8.33 5.21 -5.66
CA ILE A 147 8.71 3.99 -6.39
C ILE A 147 7.48 3.16 -6.75
N LEU A 148 6.51 3.03 -5.83
CA LEU A 148 5.24 2.35 -6.08
C LEU A 148 4.54 2.94 -7.31
N PHE A 149 4.42 4.26 -7.40
CA PHE A 149 3.77 4.93 -8.54
C PHE A 149 4.56 4.79 -9.85
N ILE A 150 5.89 4.82 -9.81
CA ILE A 150 6.73 4.52 -10.98
C ILE A 150 6.48 3.08 -11.46
N GLY A 151 6.39 2.12 -10.53
CA GLY A 151 6.04 0.74 -10.84
C GLY A 151 4.66 0.59 -11.48
N ILE A 152 3.64 1.31 -11.00
CA ILE A 152 2.30 1.33 -11.61
C ILE A 152 2.36 1.87 -13.04
N GLN A 153 3.12 2.95 -13.27
CA GLN A 153 3.26 3.50 -14.62
C GLN A 153 3.87 2.47 -15.57
N PHE A 154 4.99 1.85 -15.19
CA PHE A 154 5.62 0.83 -16.03
C PHE A 154 4.72 -0.40 -16.23
N LEU A 155 3.90 -0.77 -15.24
CA LEU A 155 2.88 -1.80 -15.40
C LEU A 155 1.86 -1.40 -16.46
N LYS A 156 1.38 -0.15 -16.44
CA LYS A 156 0.42 0.38 -17.41
C LYS A 156 1.01 0.44 -18.84
N GLU A 157 2.28 0.81 -18.98
CA GLU A 157 2.97 0.89 -20.26
C GLU A 157 3.33 -0.49 -20.82
N ALA A 158 3.65 -1.46 -19.95
CA ALA A 158 3.95 -2.82 -20.36
C ALA A 158 2.68 -3.60 -20.75
N MET A 159 1.53 -3.31 -20.13
CA MET A 159 0.29 -4.05 -20.35
C MET A 159 -0.21 -3.92 -21.80
N PRO A 160 -0.58 -5.03 -22.47
CA PRO A 160 -1.03 -4.98 -23.86
C PRO A 160 -2.35 -4.19 -23.96
N ASP A 161 -2.46 -3.32 -24.97
CA ASP A 161 -3.72 -2.59 -25.23
C ASP A 161 -4.82 -3.59 -25.61
N ILE A 162 -5.87 -3.62 -24.78
CA ILE A 162 -7.00 -4.55 -24.92
C ILE A 162 -7.77 -4.26 -26.21
N ASN A 163 -7.75 -3.00 -26.71
CA ASN A 163 -8.45 -2.63 -27.94
C ASN A 163 -7.75 -3.12 -29.21
N GLU A 164 -6.43 -3.32 -29.16
CA GLU A 164 -5.62 -3.75 -30.30
C GLU A 164 -5.49 -5.28 -30.41
N ASN A 165 -6.04 -6.04 -29.46
CA ASN A 165 -5.93 -7.50 -29.44
C ASN A 165 -7.30 -8.20 -29.45
N PRO A 166 -7.92 -8.40 -30.64
CA PRO A 166 -9.25 -8.99 -30.76
C PRO A 166 -9.37 -10.39 -30.15
N GLY A 167 -8.27 -11.16 -30.04
CA GLY A 167 -8.27 -12.48 -29.39
C GLY A 167 -8.49 -12.42 -27.86
N ILE A 168 -8.04 -11.35 -27.19
CA ILE A 168 -8.31 -11.15 -25.75
C ILE A 168 -9.77 -10.77 -25.53
N LEU A 169 -10.32 -9.90 -26.37
CA LEU A 169 -11.74 -9.53 -26.35
C LEU A 169 -12.64 -10.74 -26.61
N GLU A 170 -12.26 -11.60 -27.55
CA GLU A 170 -13.00 -12.83 -27.86
C GLU A 170 -12.90 -13.87 -26.72
N PHE A 171 -11.73 -14.01 -26.09
CA PHE A 171 -11.56 -14.84 -24.89
C PHE A 171 -12.43 -14.34 -23.71
N LEU A 172 -12.44 -13.04 -23.44
CA LEU A 172 -13.23 -12.44 -22.36
C LEU A 172 -14.74 -12.54 -22.63
N LYS A 173 -15.16 -12.38 -23.88
CA LYS A 173 -16.55 -12.63 -24.32
C LYS A 173 -17.00 -14.08 -24.16
N ARG A 174 -16.06 -15.04 -24.07
CA ARG A 174 -16.41 -16.45 -23.82
C ARG A 174 -16.78 -16.74 -22.37
N TYR A 175 -16.40 -15.85 -21.45
CA TYR A 175 -16.62 -15.97 -20.00
C TYR A 175 -17.55 -14.89 -19.43
N THR A 176 -18.08 -14.00 -20.27
CA THR A 176 -19.15 -13.04 -19.93
C THR A 176 -20.41 -13.47 -20.65
#